data_AF-A0A8K0P8N4-F1
#
_entry.id   AF-A0A8K0P8N4-F1
#
_cell.length_a   1.000
_cell.length_b   1.000
_cell.length_c   1.000
_cell.angle_alpha   90.00
_cell.angle_beta   90.00
_cell.angle_gamma   90.00
#
_symmetry.space_group_name_H-M   'P 1'
#
loop_
_entity.id
_entity.type
_entity.pdbx_description
1 polymer ?
#
loop_
_entity_poly.entity_id
_entity_poly.type
_entity_poly.pdbx_seq_one_letter_code
_entity_poly.pdbx_strand_id
1 'polypeptide(L)'
;MEAQIDADTAAIIVNNPSNPCGSVFSQQHLLDILNIARRNFVPIIADEIYDNFVFSGQTFHSIGSLSEDVPILKCGGLTKRFLVPGWRMGWIVIHDPIGAFNQEVRKGLTCLSQRTIGSNTLVQIYKLIRIRSKGMFIIKPNVF
;
A
#
# COMPACT_ATOMS: atom_id res chain seq x y z
N MET A 1 -2.95 3.56 20.88
CA MET A 1 -3.13 2.60 19.77
C MET A 1 -3.39 1.20 20.32
N GLU A 2 -2.42 0.57 20.99
CA GLU A 2 -2.56 -0.83 21.46
C GLU A 2 -3.77 -1.06 22.37
N ALA A 3 -4.07 -0.15 23.30
CA ALA A 3 -5.24 -0.23 24.17
C ALA A 3 -6.62 -0.10 23.47
N GLN A 4 -6.65 0.08 22.14
CA GLN A 4 -7.88 0.13 21.34
C GLN A 4 -8.03 -1.09 20.42
N ILE A 5 -7.09 -2.04 20.50
CA ILE A 5 -7.14 -3.28 19.74
C ILE A 5 -7.89 -4.32 20.58
N ASP A 6 -8.85 -4.98 19.97
CA ASP A 6 -9.67 -6.04 20.53
C ASP A 6 -9.82 -7.22 19.54
N ALA A 7 -10.64 -8.22 19.90
CA ALA A 7 -10.86 -9.41 19.10
C ALA A 7 -11.55 -9.14 17.75
N ASP A 8 -12.25 -8.00 17.61
CA ASP A 8 -12.98 -7.62 16.40
C ASP A 8 -12.15 -6.69 15.49
N THR A 9 -10.94 -6.33 15.91
CA THR A 9 -10.05 -5.44 15.16
C THR A 9 -9.51 -6.14 13.89
N ALA A 10 -10.03 -5.74 12.73
CA ALA A 10 -9.69 -6.39 11.45
C ALA A 10 -8.38 -5.90 10.81
N ALA A 11 -7.98 -4.64 11.04
CA ALA A 11 -6.77 -4.06 10.46
C ALA A 11 -6.36 -2.75 11.17
N ILE A 12 -5.08 -2.41 11.05
CA ILE A 12 -4.55 -1.07 11.37
C ILE A 12 -4.38 -0.28 10.07
N ILE A 13 -4.86 0.95 10.04
CA ILE A 13 -4.64 1.86 8.90
C ILE A 13 -3.46 2.78 9.21
N VAL A 14 -2.47 2.81 8.32
CA VAL A 14 -1.34 3.74 8.38
C VAL A 14 -1.37 4.62 7.14
N ASN A 15 -1.65 5.92 7.32
CA ASN A 15 -1.61 6.90 6.24
C ASN A 15 -0.33 7.74 6.36
N ASN A 16 0.66 7.43 5.53
CA ASN A 16 1.99 8.05 5.59
C ASN A 16 2.60 8.20 4.17
N PRO A 17 3.00 9.40 3.74
CA PRO A 17 2.80 10.69 4.39
C PRO A 17 1.33 11.04 4.60
N SER A 18 1.03 11.71 5.71
CA SER A 18 -0.33 11.88 6.20
C SER A 18 -1.09 12.98 5.46
N ASN A 19 -2.37 12.73 5.18
CA ASN A 19 -3.39 13.72 4.86
C ASN A 19 -4.49 13.62 5.94
N PRO A 20 -4.85 14.71 6.65
CA PRO A 20 -4.54 16.13 6.37
C PRO A 20 -3.26 16.67 7.01
N CYS A 21 -2.58 15.90 7.87
CA CYS A 21 -1.56 16.45 8.76
C CYS A 21 -0.24 16.83 8.08
N GLY A 22 0.06 16.28 6.89
CA GLY A 22 1.33 16.50 6.20
C GLY A 22 2.55 15.88 6.89
N SER A 23 2.35 15.07 7.93
CA SER A 23 3.42 14.41 8.67
C SER A 23 4.07 13.30 7.84
N VAL A 24 5.38 13.13 8.04
CA VAL A 24 6.17 12.01 7.50
C VAL A 24 6.73 11.25 8.69
N PHE A 25 6.32 9.99 8.85
CA PHE A 25 6.74 9.18 9.99
C PHE A 25 8.21 8.76 9.87
N SER A 26 8.92 8.85 10.99
CA SER A 26 10.28 8.32 11.09
C SER A 26 10.27 6.80 11.00
N GLN A 27 11.41 6.22 10.60
CA GLN A 27 11.59 4.78 10.58
C GLN A 27 11.28 4.14 11.94
N GLN A 28 11.74 4.74 13.05
CA GLN A 28 11.48 4.23 14.39
C GLN A 28 9.98 4.18 14.71
N HIS A 29 9.24 5.23 14.38
CA HIS A 29 7.80 5.25 14.62
C HIS A 29 7.06 4.16 13.83
N LEU A 30 7.47 3.91 12.58
CA LEU A 30 6.92 2.82 11.78
C LEU A 30 7.25 1.45 12.36
N LEU A 31 8.46 1.26 12.89
CA LEU A 31 8.84 0.03 13.58
C LEU A 31 8.01 -0.20 14.85
N ASP A 32 7.70 0.86 15.60
CA ASP A 32 6.84 0.77 16.79
C ASP A 32 5.40 0.35 16.41
N ILE A 33 4.86 0.88 15.31
CA ILE A 33 3.56 0.46 14.76
C ILE A 33 3.61 -1.02 14.34
N LEU A 34 4.66 -1.44 13.63
CA LEU A 34 4.86 -2.84 13.23
C LEU A 34 4.94 -3.76 14.45
N ASN A 35 5.61 -3.34 15.52
CA ASN A 35 5.72 -4.11 16.76
C ASN A 35 4.34 -4.31 17.42
N ILE A 36 3.50 -3.28 17.44
CA ILE A 36 2.11 -3.40 17.94
C ILE A 36 1.31 -4.35 17.07
N ALA A 37 1.35 -4.18 15.74
CA ALA A 37 0.63 -5.03 14.78
C ALA A 37 1.03 -6.50 14.93
N ARG A 38 2.34 -6.78 15.09
CA ARG A 38 2.90 -8.11 15.31
C ARG A 38 2.37 -8.76 16.58
N ARG A 39 2.46 -8.06 17.73
CA ARG A 39 2.01 -8.61 19.03
C ARG A 39 0.52 -8.98 19.04
N ASN A 40 -0.28 -8.25 18.28
CA ASN A 40 -1.73 -8.41 18.24
C ASN A 40 -2.21 -9.21 17.03
N PHE A 41 -1.31 -9.69 16.16
CA PHE A 41 -1.65 -10.43 14.93
C PHE A 41 -2.62 -9.67 14.00
N VAL A 42 -2.52 -8.34 13.97
CA VAL A 42 -3.39 -7.47 13.16
C VAL A 42 -2.66 -7.03 11.90
N PRO A 43 -3.22 -7.22 10.68
CA PRO A 43 -2.60 -6.76 9.45
C PRO A 43 -2.65 -5.24 9.31
N ILE A 44 -1.82 -4.70 8.41
CA ILE A 44 -1.77 -3.26 8.12
C ILE A 44 -2.32 -2.96 6.73
N ILE A 45 -3.13 -1.90 6.63
CA ILE A 45 -3.45 -1.23 5.36
C ILE A 45 -2.67 0.08 5.32
N ALA A 46 -1.69 0.16 4.44
CA ALA A 46 -0.80 1.31 4.31
C ALA A 46 -1.24 2.20 3.13
N ASP A 47 -1.75 3.40 3.41
CA ASP A 47 -1.97 4.42 2.38
C ASP A 47 -0.71 5.27 2.21
N GLU A 48 0.04 4.97 1.14
CA GLU A 48 1.29 5.62 0.78
C GLU A 48 1.12 6.45 -0.52
N ILE A 49 -0.08 6.97 -0.80
CA ILE A 49 -0.36 7.77 -2.02
C ILE A 49 0.51 9.03 -2.16
N TYR A 50 1.06 9.52 -1.04
CA TYR A 50 1.93 10.71 -0.96
C TYR A 50 3.42 10.35 -0.81
N ASP A 51 3.85 9.11 -1.06
CA ASP A 51 5.25 8.64 -0.94
C ASP A 51 6.30 9.55 -1.60
N ASN A 52 5.94 10.26 -2.68
CA ASN A 52 6.81 11.20 -3.40
C ASN A 52 6.61 12.68 -3.01
N PHE A 53 5.76 12.98 -2.02
CA PHE A 53 5.45 14.32 -1.51
C PHE A 53 6.13 14.56 -0.17
N VAL A 54 7.45 14.48 -0.16
CA VAL A 54 8.29 14.65 1.03
C VAL A 54 9.18 15.86 0.81
N PHE A 55 9.08 16.85 1.69
CA PHE A 55 9.90 18.07 1.61
C PHE A 55 11.33 17.84 2.12
N SER A 56 12.23 18.75 1.75
CA SER A 56 13.64 18.70 2.17
C SER A 56 13.79 18.56 3.69
N GLY A 57 14.65 17.63 4.12
CA GLY A 57 14.93 17.35 5.53
C GLY A 57 14.11 16.21 6.13
N GLN A 58 13.17 15.64 5.38
CA GLN A 58 12.43 14.43 5.76
C GLN A 58 12.76 13.28 4.81
N THR A 59 12.70 12.04 5.31
CA THR A 59 12.87 10.83 4.51
C THR A 59 11.65 9.94 4.69
N PHE A 60 11.06 9.53 3.58
CA PHE A 60 9.96 8.59 3.59
C PHE A 60 10.48 7.15 3.59
N HIS A 61 9.88 6.33 4.44
CA HIS A 61 10.10 4.90 4.51
C HIS A 61 8.77 4.19 4.25
N SER A 62 8.75 3.27 3.28
CA SER A 62 7.57 2.43 3.06
C SER A 62 7.47 1.42 4.20
N ILE A 63 6.33 1.33 4.88
CA ILE A 63 6.18 0.42 6.02
C ILE A 63 6.32 -1.05 5.59
N GLY A 64 5.91 -1.36 4.35
CA GLY A 64 6.13 -2.67 3.73
C GLY A 64 7.60 -3.06 3.61
N SER A 65 8.49 -2.10 3.37
CA SER A 65 9.94 -2.38 3.26
C SER A 65 10.63 -2.65 4.61
N LEU A 66 9.97 -2.30 5.71
CA LEU A 66 10.47 -2.49 7.08
C LEU A 66 9.84 -3.74 7.73
N SER A 67 8.82 -4.33 7.13
CA SER A 67 8.10 -5.47 7.68
C SER A 67 8.73 -6.80 7.27
N GLU A 68 9.08 -7.62 8.26
CA GLU A 68 9.62 -8.97 8.05
C GLU A 68 8.53 -10.06 8.14
N ASP A 69 7.45 -9.80 8.89
CA ASP A 69 6.45 -10.81 9.24
C ASP A 69 5.00 -10.27 9.30
N VAL A 70 4.79 -8.96 9.42
CA VAL A 70 3.44 -8.37 9.42
C VAL A 70 2.90 -8.29 7.98
N PRO A 71 1.72 -8.86 7.69
CA PRO A 71 1.06 -8.73 6.39
C PRO A 71 0.56 -7.31 6.14
N ILE A 72 0.84 -6.75 4.97
CA ILE A 72 0.52 -5.37 4.61
C ILE A 72 -0.12 -5.27 3.23
N LEU A 73 -1.27 -4.63 3.16
CA LEU A 73 -1.88 -4.15 1.92
C LEU A 73 -1.48 -2.68 1.71
N LYS A 74 -0.56 -2.42 0.78
CA LYS A 74 -0.12 -1.07 0.45
C LYS A 74 -0.93 -0.48 -0.71
N CYS A 75 -1.56 0.65 -0.48
CA CYS A 75 -2.26 1.46 -1.46
C CYS A 75 -1.35 2.55 -2.02
N GLY A 76 -1.34 2.70 -3.35
CA GLY A 76 -0.65 3.78 -4.05
C GLY A 76 -1.35 4.15 -5.36
N GLY A 77 -0.85 5.15 -6.06
CA GLY A 77 -1.51 5.63 -7.28
C GLY A 77 -0.76 6.71 -8.03
N LEU A 78 -1.25 7.04 -9.23
CA LEU A 78 -0.69 8.14 -10.04
C LEU A 78 -1.22 9.51 -9.62
N THR A 79 -2.36 9.53 -8.93
CA THR A 79 -3.18 10.71 -8.62
C THR A 79 -2.38 11.89 -8.10
N LYS A 80 -1.53 11.68 -7.09
CA LYS A 80 -0.79 12.75 -6.43
C LYS A 80 0.59 12.89 -7.05
N ARG A 81 1.34 11.78 -7.17
CA ARG A 81 2.68 11.72 -7.77
C ARG A 81 2.79 12.43 -9.13
N PHE A 82 1.77 12.31 -9.98
CA PHE A 82 1.79 12.87 -11.34
C PHE A 82 0.73 13.94 -11.57
N LEU A 83 0.07 14.43 -10.51
CA LEU A 83 -0.97 15.47 -10.60
C LEU A 83 -2.11 15.15 -11.59
N VAL A 84 -2.44 13.87 -11.75
CA VAL A 84 -3.50 13.38 -12.65
C VAL A 84 -4.62 12.66 -11.87
N PRO A 85 -5.29 13.32 -10.91
CA PRO A 85 -6.34 12.69 -10.13
C PRO A 85 -7.50 12.16 -10.99
N GLY A 86 -7.81 12.84 -12.10
CA GLY A 86 -8.86 12.47 -13.04
C GLY A 86 -8.60 11.20 -13.85
N TRP A 87 -7.36 10.70 -13.90
CA TRP A 87 -7.03 9.48 -14.65
C TRP A 87 -7.43 8.18 -13.93
N ARG A 88 -7.86 8.29 -12.67
CA ARG A 88 -8.44 7.19 -11.87
C ARG A 88 -7.61 5.90 -11.86
N MET A 89 -6.30 6.03 -11.67
CA MET A 89 -5.35 4.90 -11.64
C MET A 89 -4.67 4.77 -10.27
N GLY A 90 -5.01 3.70 -9.56
CA GLY A 90 -4.42 3.28 -8.30
C GLY A 90 -3.95 1.82 -8.35
N TRP A 91 -3.35 1.34 -7.28
CA TRP A 91 -2.99 -0.07 -7.13
C TRP A 91 -2.89 -0.45 -5.66
N ILE A 92 -3.04 -1.75 -5.41
CA ILE A 92 -2.75 -2.40 -4.13
C ILE A 92 -1.54 -3.30 -4.35
N VAL A 93 -0.52 -3.20 -3.49
CA VAL A 93 0.60 -4.12 -3.41
C VAL A 93 0.41 -4.97 -2.16
N ILE A 94 0.46 -6.29 -2.33
CA ILE A 94 0.36 -7.25 -1.24
C ILE A 94 1.78 -7.60 -0.79
N HIS A 95 2.16 -7.18 0.42
CA HIS A 95 3.38 -7.62 1.10
C HIS A 95 2.97 -8.63 2.18
N ASP A 96 3.26 -9.91 1.94
CA ASP A 96 2.75 -11.00 2.79
C ASP A 96 3.84 -12.05 3.02
N PRO A 97 4.84 -11.73 3.87
CA PRO A 97 6.01 -12.59 4.09
C PRO A 97 5.65 -13.93 4.77
N ILE A 98 4.56 -13.97 5.54
CA ILE A 98 4.10 -15.18 6.24
C ILE A 98 2.96 -15.91 5.53
N GLY A 99 2.49 -15.40 4.39
CA GLY A 99 1.45 -16.03 3.57
C GLY A 99 0.03 -15.95 4.13
N ALA A 100 -0.25 -15.03 5.06
CA ALA A 100 -1.55 -14.87 5.72
C ALA A 100 -2.68 -14.46 4.77
N PHE A 101 -2.37 -13.82 3.63
CA PHE A 101 -3.35 -13.35 2.65
C PHE A 101 -3.55 -14.30 1.46
N ASN A 102 -2.75 -15.38 1.35
CA ASN A 102 -2.59 -16.12 0.10
C ASN A 102 -3.86 -16.76 -0.50
N GLN A 103 -4.86 -17.08 0.32
CA GLN A 103 -6.10 -17.70 -0.16
C GLN A 103 -7.26 -16.71 -0.15
N GLU A 104 -7.82 -16.45 1.04
CA GLU A 104 -9.10 -15.74 1.15
C GLU A 104 -9.00 -14.26 0.76
N VAL A 105 -7.96 -13.56 1.22
CA VAL A 105 -7.81 -12.12 0.94
C VAL A 105 -7.49 -11.88 -0.54
N ARG A 106 -6.57 -12.65 -1.13
CA ARG A 106 -6.29 -12.56 -2.57
C ARG A 106 -7.52 -12.87 -3.41
N LYS A 107 -8.26 -13.94 -3.09
CA LYS A 107 -9.51 -14.30 -3.77
C LYS A 107 -10.56 -13.20 -3.64
N GLY A 108 -10.75 -12.66 -2.43
CA GLY A 108 -11.66 -11.55 -2.18
C GLY A 108 -11.32 -10.30 -3.00
N LEU A 109 -10.04 -9.92 -3.04
CA LEU A 109 -9.56 -8.80 -3.86
C LEU A 109 -9.84 -9.04 -5.36
N THR A 110 -9.57 -10.25 -5.87
CA THR A 110 -9.89 -10.62 -7.26
C THR A 110 -11.39 -10.51 -7.54
N CYS A 111 -12.25 -11.11 -6.71
CA CYS A 111 -13.70 -11.03 -6.88
C CYS A 111 -14.22 -9.59 -6.84
N LEU A 112 -13.69 -8.74 -5.95
CA LEU A 112 -14.07 -7.33 -5.88
C LEU A 112 -13.61 -6.55 -7.11
N SER A 113 -12.42 -6.86 -7.64
CA SER A 113 -11.92 -6.23 -8.87
C SER A 113 -12.80 -6.54 -10.09
N GLN A 114 -13.35 -7.76 -10.17
CA GLN A 114 -14.22 -8.19 -11.26
C GLN A 114 -15.54 -7.42 -11.30
N ARG A 115 -16.02 -6.90 -10.15
CA ARG A 115 -17.24 -6.06 -10.10
C ARG A 115 -17.08 -4.71 -10.78
N THR A 116 -15.86 -4.17 -10.81
CA THR A 116 -15.57 -2.84 -11.38
C THR A 116 -14.84 -2.90 -12.72
N ILE A 117 -14.39 -4.09 -13.14
CA ILE A 117 -13.67 -4.36 -14.40
C ILE A 117 -12.31 -3.62 -14.46
N GLY A 118 -11.82 -3.13 -13.32
CA GLY A 118 -10.50 -2.51 -13.19
C GLY A 118 -10.41 -1.07 -13.72
N SER A 119 -9.18 -0.57 -13.85
CA SER A 119 -8.90 0.81 -14.26
C SER A 119 -8.82 0.98 -15.78
N ASN A 120 -8.92 2.22 -16.26
CA ASN A 120 -8.81 2.56 -17.68
C ASN A 120 -7.55 1.97 -18.36
N THR A 121 -7.75 1.21 -19.43
CA THR A 121 -6.68 0.45 -20.12
C THR A 121 -5.61 1.35 -20.76
N LEU A 122 -5.95 2.53 -21.27
CA LEU A 122 -4.98 3.48 -21.83
C LEU A 122 -4.00 3.96 -20.76
N VAL A 123 -4.50 4.26 -19.56
CA VAL A 123 -3.67 4.69 -18.44
C VAL A 123 -2.79 3.54 -17.91
N GLN A 124 -3.27 2.29 -17.97
CA GLN A 124 -2.45 1.12 -17.63
C GLN A 124 -1.23 0.97 -18.57
N ILE A 125 -1.42 1.19 -19.88
CA ILE A 125 -0.33 1.15 -20.86
C ILE A 125 0.70 2.25 -20.58
N TYR A 126 0.25 3.48 -20.32
CA TYR A 126 1.12 4.59 -19.95
C TYR A 126 2.01 4.24 -18.75
N LYS A 127 1.42 3.66 -17.70
CA LYS A 127 2.15 3.22 -16.50
C LYS A 127 3.23 2.19 -16.86
N LEU A 128 2.92 1.20 -17.69
CA LEU A 128 3.88 0.15 -18.11
C LEU A 128 5.09 0.74 -18.86
N ILE A 129 4.85 1.64 -19.81
CA ILE A 129 5.93 2.30 -20.57
C ILE A 129 6.85 3.06 -19.62
N ARG A 130 6.27 3.83 -18.69
CA ARG A 130 7.06 4.64 -17.77
C ARG A 130 7.86 3.81 -16.77
N ILE A 131 7.29 2.71 -16.27
CA ILE A 131 7.96 1.80 -15.34
C ILE A 131 9.15 1.09 -16.00
N ARG A 132 8.99 0.65 -17.25
CA ARG A 132 10.09 0.07 -18.05
C ARG A 132 11.23 1.06 -18.29
N SER A 133 10.94 2.33 -18.49
CA SER A 133 11.98 3.38 -18.64
C SER A 133 12.83 3.62 -17.38
N LYS A 134 12.41 3.09 -16.22
CA LYS A 134 13.10 3.21 -14.93
C LYS A 134 13.69 1.89 -14.40
N GLY A 135 13.74 0.82 -15.24
CA GLY A 135 14.35 -0.46 -14.86
C GLY A 135 13.57 -1.30 -13.84
N MET A 136 12.31 -0.95 -13.55
CA MET A 136 11.47 -1.70 -12.61
C MET A 136 10.56 -2.65 -13.41
N PHE A 137 10.72 -3.96 -13.24
CA PHE A 137 9.91 -4.96 -13.95
C PHE A 137 8.59 -5.20 -13.21
N ILE A 138 7.45 -4.96 -13.86
CA ILE A 138 6.18 -5.54 -13.42
C ILE A 138 6.08 -6.93 -14.06
N ILE A 139 6.09 -7.97 -13.23
CA ILE A 139 5.57 -9.27 -13.61
C ILE A 139 4.10 -9.04 -13.95
N LYS A 140 3.72 -9.32 -15.20
CA LYS A 140 2.33 -9.23 -15.65
C LYS A 140 1.44 -9.90 -14.60
N PRO A 141 0.31 -9.31 -14.18
CA PRO A 141 -0.77 -10.14 -13.70
C PRO A 141 -1.13 -11.03 -14.89
N ASN A 142 -0.93 -12.33 -14.75
CA ASN A 142 -1.65 -13.28 -15.58
C ASN A 142 -3.12 -12.93 -15.41
N VAL A 143 -3.70 -12.45 -16.50
CA VAL A 143 -5.13 -12.25 -16.63
C VAL A 143 -5.73 -13.65 -16.59
N PHE A 144 -6.30 -14.02 -15.45
CA PHE A 144 -7.45 -14.91 -15.29
C PHE A 144 -8.20 -14.48 -14.02
#